data_AF-A0A380DZ72-F1
#
_entry.id   AF-A0A380DZ72-F1
#
_cell.length_a   1.000
_cell.length_b   1.000
_cell.length_c   1.000
_cell.angle_alpha   90.00
_cell.angle_beta   90.00
_cell.angle_gamma   90.00
#
_symmetry.space_group_name_H-M   'P 1'
#
loop_
_entity.id
_entity.type
_entity.pdbx_description
1 polymer ?
#
loop_
_entity_poly.entity_id
_entity_poly.type
_entity_poly.pdbx_seq_one_letter_code
_entity_poly.pdbx_strand_id
1 'polypeptide(L)'
;MLLRASNAVGYKNYPDNVIHKFVQESAKAGIDVFRIFDSLNWVDQMKVANEAVQEAGKISEGTICYTGDILNPERSNIYTLEYYVKLAKELEREGFHILAIKDMAGLLKPKAAYELIGELKAAVDLPIHLHTHDTSGNGLLTYKQAIDAGVDIIDTAVASMSGLTSQPSANSLYYALNGFPRHLRTDIEGMESLSHYWSTVRTYYSDFESDIKSPNTEIYQHEMPGGQYSNLSQQAKSLGLGERFDEVKDMYRRVNFLFGDIVKVTPSSKVVGDMALYMVQNDLDEQSVITDGYKLDFPESVVSFFKGEIGQPVNGFNKDLQAVILKGQEALTARPGEYLEPVDFEKVRELLEEEQQGSCYGARYY
;
A
#
# COMPACT_ATOMS: atom_id res chain seq x y z
N MET A 1 -0.94 2.58 13.79
CA MET A 1 -1.68 2.98 12.57
C MET A 1 -0.82 2.79 11.34
N LEU A 2 -1.44 2.76 10.16
CA LEU A 2 -0.75 2.80 8.87
C LEU A 2 -0.56 4.27 8.44
N LEU A 3 0.67 4.65 8.08
CA LEU A 3 1.04 6.01 7.70
C LEU A 3 1.75 6.00 6.34
N ARG A 4 1.23 6.75 5.37
CA ARG A 4 1.91 6.97 4.09
C ARG A 4 3.01 8.00 4.27
N ALA A 5 4.21 7.68 3.82
CA ALA A 5 5.41 8.49 3.97
C ALA A 5 5.26 9.93 3.46
N SER A 6 4.70 10.10 2.25
CA SER A 6 4.58 11.38 1.57
C SER A 6 3.44 12.27 2.04
N ASN A 7 2.40 11.67 2.64
CA ASN A 7 1.14 12.37 2.86
C ASN A 7 0.33 11.96 4.08
N ALA A 8 0.92 11.19 4.98
CA ALA A 8 0.29 10.65 6.18
C ALA A 8 -0.99 9.85 5.87
N VAL A 9 -2.14 10.54 5.86
CA VAL A 9 -3.47 9.97 5.62
C VAL A 9 -4.23 10.66 4.49
N GLY A 10 -3.66 11.66 3.81
CA GLY A 10 -4.34 12.44 2.77
C GLY A 10 -4.25 11.88 1.35
N TYR A 11 -4.60 12.70 0.36
CA TYR A 11 -4.68 12.29 -1.05
C TYR A 11 -3.81 13.14 -2.00
N LYS A 12 -2.99 14.03 -1.44
CA LYS A 12 -2.00 14.87 -2.15
C LYS A 12 -0.68 14.82 -1.39
N ASN A 13 0.39 15.37 -1.96
CA ASN A 13 1.57 15.65 -1.13
C ASN A 13 1.30 16.82 -0.20
N TYR A 14 1.94 16.78 0.96
CA TYR A 14 1.92 17.87 1.92
C TYR A 14 3.36 18.27 2.26
N PRO A 15 3.59 19.54 2.61
CA PRO A 15 4.88 19.96 3.14
C PRO A 15 5.16 19.28 4.49
N ASP A 16 6.43 19.23 4.87
CA ASP A 16 6.91 18.45 6.03
C ASP A 16 6.25 18.84 7.34
N ASN A 17 5.99 20.13 7.53
CA ASN A 17 5.37 20.62 8.77
C ASN A 17 3.95 20.08 8.99
N VAL A 18 3.25 19.67 7.92
CA VAL A 18 1.96 18.95 8.02
C VAL A 18 2.15 17.52 8.49
N ILE A 19 3.18 16.82 8.01
CA ILE A 19 3.51 15.46 8.47
C ILE A 19 3.90 15.48 9.94
N HIS A 20 4.79 16.39 10.36
CA HIS A 20 5.16 16.54 11.78
C HIS A 20 3.94 16.82 12.65
N LYS A 21 3.09 17.80 12.27
CA LYS A 21 1.90 18.14 13.06
C LYS A 21 0.92 16.98 13.16
N PHE A 22 0.69 16.25 12.06
CA PHE A 22 -0.18 15.09 12.07
C PHE A 22 0.33 13.98 13.00
N VAL A 23 1.63 13.67 12.93
CA VAL A 23 2.25 12.66 13.80
C VAL A 23 2.20 13.09 15.27
N GLN A 24 2.51 14.36 15.57
CA GLN A 24 2.43 14.91 16.93
C GLN A 24 1.04 14.76 17.53
N GLU A 25 -0.01 15.18 16.81
CA GLU A 25 -1.38 15.07 17.30
C GLU A 25 -1.85 13.61 17.39
N SER A 26 -1.45 12.76 16.45
CA SER A 26 -1.74 11.32 16.50
C SER A 26 -1.10 10.64 17.71
N ALA A 27 0.15 10.98 18.02
CA ALA A 27 0.87 10.47 19.18
C ALA A 27 0.23 10.95 20.49
N LYS A 28 -0.17 12.23 20.58
CA LYS A 28 -0.92 12.78 21.73
C LYS A 28 -2.27 12.09 21.92
N ALA A 29 -2.94 11.75 20.82
CA ALA A 29 -4.24 11.08 20.84
C ALA A 29 -4.18 9.59 21.20
N GLY A 30 -2.98 8.98 21.25
CA GLY A 30 -2.78 7.61 21.71
C GLY A 30 -2.28 6.62 20.65
N ILE A 31 -1.77 7.08 19.50
CA ILE A 31 -1.07 6.18 18.57
C ILE A 31 0.35 5.91 19.10
N ASP A 32 0.67 4.62 19.28
CA ASP A 32 1.98 4.19 19.78
C ASP A 32 2.90 3.58 18.72
N VAL A 33 2.33 2.96 17.68
CA VAL A 33 3.08 2.34 16.58
C VAL A 33 2.65 2.93 15.25
N PHE A 34 3.60 3.42 14.47
CA PHE A 34 3.43 4.02 13.16
C PHE A 34 4.09 3.13 12.12
N ARG A 35 3.29 2.36 11.38
CA ARG A 35 3.78 1.63 10.21
C ARG A 35 3.92 2.61 9.06
N ILE A 36 5.15 3.03 8.79
CA ILE A 36 5.49 4.01 7.75
C ILE A 36 5.87 3.25 6.49
N PHE A 37 5.13 3.50 5.41
CA PHE A 37 5.44 2.92 4.10
C PHE A 37 5.46 4.00 3.02
N ASP A 38 6.34 3.82 2.05
CA ASP A 38 6.28 4.53 0.79
C ASP A 38 5.68 3.65 -0.32
N SER A 39 4.94 4.26 -1.25
CA SER A 39 4.23 3.54 -2.30
C SER A 39 5.12 3.01 -3.43
N LEU A 40 6.38 3.42 -3.45
CA LEU A 40 7.42 3.03 -4.40
C LEU A 40 8.65 2.42 -3.71
N ASN A 41 8.57 2.16 -2.39
CA ASN A 41 9.69 1.76 -1.53
C ASN A 41 10.88 2.75 -1.57
N TRP A 42 10.61 4.04 -1.73
CA TRP A 42 11.65 5.08 -1.74
C TRP A 42 11.93 5.61 -0.33
N VAL A 43 13.07 5.21 0.24
CA VAL A 43 13.45 5.50 1.62
C VAL A 43 13.55 7.00 1.91
N ASP A 44 14.03 7.82 0.98
CA ASP A 44 14.13 9.27 1.20
C ASP A 44 12.78 9.89 1.54
N GLN A 45 11.69 9.38 0.96
CA GLN A 45 10.35 9.89 1.22
C GLN A 45 9.84 9.53 2.62
N MET A 46 10.41 8.48 3.23
CA MET A 46 10.03 7.97 4.56
C MET A 46 10.70 8.72 5.72
N LYS A 47 11.80 9.46 5.45
CA LYS A 47 12.63 10.11 6.48
C LYS A 47 11.85 11.10 7.35
N VAL A 48 11.09 12.00 6.75
CA VAL A 48 10.32 13.03 7.48
C VAL A 48 9.29 12.40 8.43
N ALA A 49 8.60 11.35 7.99
CA ALA A 49 7.66 10.64 8.84
C ALA A 49 8.37 9.91 9.98
N ASN A 50 9.54 9.30 9.71
CA ASN A 50 10.35 8.63 10.72
C ASN A 50 10.82 9.63 11.79
N GLU A 51 11.43 10.75 11.38
CA GLU A 51 11.87 11.83 12.26
C GLU A 51 10.73 12.31 13.18
N ALA A 52 9.56 12.62 12.62
CA ALA A 52 8.41 13.06 13.39
C ALA A 52 7.95 12.03 14.45
N VAL A 53 8.04 10.72 14.14
CA VAL A 53 7.67 9.65 15.08
C VAL A 53 8.71 9.49 16.17
N GLN A 54 10.00 9.62 15.84
CA GLN A 54 11.10 9.61 16.80
C GLN A 54 11.00 10.80 17.77
N GLU A 55 10.76 12.01 17.26
CA GLU A 55 10.53 13.22 18.05
C GLU A 55 9.31 13.08 18.99
N ALA A 56 8.28 12.37 18.55
CA ALA A 56 7.10 12.07 19.36
C ALA A 56 7.34 10.97 20.42
N GLY A 57 8.52 10.32 20.42
CA GLY A 57 8.88 9.24 21.34
C GLY A 57 8.04 7.97 21.14
N LYS A 58 7.63 7.69 19.90
CA LYS A 58 6.77 6.55 19.53
C LYS A 58 7.52 5.52 18.68
N ILE A 59 6.89 4.36 18.46
CA ILE A 59 7.49 3.27 17.68
C ILE A 59 7.30 3.55 16.19
N SER A 60 8.40 3.91 15.53
CA SER A 60 8.54 3.97 14.08
C SER A 60 8.81 2.57 13.49
N GLU A 61 7.88 2.05 12.69
CA GLU A 61 7.97 0.75 12.01
C GLU A 61 8.20 0.98 10.50
N GLY A 62 9.41 0.68 10.02
CA GLY A 62 9.86 0.92 8.65
C GLY A 62 9.41 -0.18 7.72
N THR A 63 8.66 0.16 6.67
CA THR A 63 7.96 -0.82 5.84
C THR A 63 8.58 -1.01 4.47
N ILE A 64 8.75 -2.26 4.06
CA ILE A 64 8.98 -2.66 2.68
C ILE A 64 7.69 -3.23 2.11
N CYS A 65 7.17 -2.63 1.04
CA CYS A 65 6.07 -3.22 0.29
C CYS A 65 6.60 -4.37 -0.58
N TYR A 66 5.96 -5.54 -0.48
CA TYR A 66 6.35 -6.72 -1.25
C TYR A 66 5.66 -6.73 -2.62
N THR A 67 6.43 -6.96 -3.68
CA THR A 67 5.93 -7.19 -5.03
C THR A 67 6.72 -8.31 -5.71
N GLY A 68 6.06 -9.03 -6.60
CA GLY A 68 6.69 -10.09 -7.37
C GLY A 68 6.90 -11.39 -6.67
N ASP A 69 7.96 -12.07 -7.09
CA ASP A 69 8.23 -13.44 -6.67
C ASP A 69 9.73 -13.69 -6.61
N ILE A 70 10.28 -13.65 -5.41
CA ILE A 70 11.71 -13.92 -5.18
C ILE A 70 12.13 -15.35 -5.58
N LEU A 71 11.18 -16.27 -5.75
CA LEU A 71 11.43 -17.64 -6.19
C LEU A 71 11.51 -17.76 -7.71
N ASN A 72 11.01 -16.76 -8.45
CA ASN A 72 10.97 -16.78 -9.90
C ASN A 72 11.94 -15.74 -10.48
N PRO A 73 13.14 -16.16 -10.93
CA PRO A 73 14.12 -15.24 -11.52
C PRO A 73 13.64 -14.61 -12.83
N GLU A 74 12.63 -15.19 -13.50
CA GLU A 74 12.04 -14.62 -14.71
C GLU A 74 11.00 -13.53 -14.42
N ARG A 75 10.52 -13.42 -13.17
CA ARG A 75 9.52 -12.39 -12.83
C ARG A 75 10.17 -11.01 -12.89
N SER A 76 11.29 -10.82 -12.20
CA SER A 76 11.95 -9.52 -12.10
C SER A 76 13.42 -9.67 -11.79
N ASN A 77 14.24 -8.90 -12.50
CA ASN A 77 15.66 -8.72 -12.17
C ASN A 77 15.87 -7.64 -11.09
N ILE A 78 14.79 -7.01 -10.61
CA ILE A 78 14.80 -5.89 -9.66
C ILE A 78 14.38 -6.40 -8.28
N TYR A 79 13.15 -6.91 -8.14
CA TYR A 79 12.57 -7.34 -6.87
C TYR A 79 13.01 -8.75 -6.47
N THR A 80 14.33 -8.88 -6.30
CA THR A 80 15.01 -10.10 -5.87
C THR A 80 15.10 -10.16 -4.35
N LEU A 81 15.51 -11.31 -3.81
CA LEU A 81 15.82 -11.45 -2.39
C LEU A 81 16.86 -10.41 -1.90
N GLU A 82 17.89 -10.15 -2.71
CA GLU A 82 18.92 -9.15 -2.41
C GLU A 82 18.35 -7.72 -2.31
N TYR A 83 17.37 -7.37 -3.16
CA TYR A 83 16.69 -6.08 -3.07
C TYR A 83 16.05 -5.88 -1.69
N TYR A 84 15.32 -6.88 -1.20
CA TYR A 84 14.67 -6.82 0.11
C TYR A 84 15.67 -6.76 1.26
N VAL A 85 16.76 -7.52 1.19
CA VAL A 85 17.84 -7.51 2.21
C VAL A 85 18.55 -6.15 2.24
N LYS A 86 18.88 -5.58 1.08
CA LYS A 86 19.51 -4.26 0.99
C LYS A 86 18.62 -3.18 1.60
N LEU A 87 17.34 -3.18 1.26
CA LEU A 87 16.38 -2.20 1.73
C LEU A 87 16.13 -2.33 3.24
N ALA A 88 16.08 -3.55 3.78
CA ALA A 88 15.97 -3.79 5.21
C ALA A 88 17.15 -3.19 5.99
N LYS A 89 18.38 -3.42 5.52
CA LYS A 89 19.59 -2.83 6.11
C LYS A 89 19.60 -1.30 6.00
N GLU A 90 19.00 -0.75 4.95
CA GLU A 90 18.86 0.69 4.80
C GLU A 90 17.91 1.28 5.83
N LEU A 91 16.71 0.70 5.98
CA LEU A 91 15.76 1.12 7.01
C LEU A 91 16.33 0.95 8.44
N GLU A 92 17.12 -0.09 8.70
CA GLU A 92 17.82 -0.22 9.99
C GLU A 92 18.78 0.95 10.26
N ARG A 93 19.55 1.38 9.25
CA ARG A 93 20.45 2.55 9.38
C ARG A 93 19.69 3.86 9.58
N GLU A 94 18.49 3.99 9.01
CA GLU A 94 17.59 5.13 9.23
C GLU A 94 16.98 5.12 10.65
N GLY A 95 17.22 4.10 11.46
CA GLY A 95 16.83 4.06 12.86
C GLY A 95 15.38 3.66 13.11
N PHE A 96 14.72 2.99 12.16
CA PHE A 96 13.41 2.38 12.43
C PHE A 96 13.52 1.30 13.52
N HIS A 97 12.49 1.15 14.35
CA HIS A 97 12.50 0.24 15.50
C HIS A 97 12.05 -1.19 15.16
N ILE A 98 11.25 -1.33 14.11
CA ILE A 98 10.66 -2.59 13.63
C ILE A 98 10.72 -2.57 12.11
N LEU A 99 11.06 -3.69 11.49
CA LEU A 99 10.97 -3.87 10.04
C LEU A 99 9.63 -4.51 9.69
N ALA A 100 8.82 -3.84 8.87
CA ALA A 100 7.58 -4.41 8.35
C ALA A 100 7.74 -4.90 6.91
N ILE A 101 7.18 -6.08 6.61
CA ILE A 101 6.96 -6.55 5.25
C ILE A 101 5.47 -6.42 4.96
N LYS A 102 5.11 -5.51 4.05
CA LYS A 102 3.73 -5.24 3.65
C LYS A 102 3.43 -5.89 2.31
N ASP A 103 2.88 -7.09 2.34
CA ASP A 103 2.32 -7.77 1.19
C ASP A 103 0.86 -7.35 0.96
N MET A 104 0.68 -6.18 0.35
CA MET A 104 -0.62 -5.55 0.11
C MET A 104 -1.53 -6.32 -0.86
N ALA A 105 -0.97 -7.27 -1.62
CA ALA A 105 -1.67 -8.02 -2.65
C ALA A 105 -1.81 -9.52 -2.32
N GLY A 106 -1.08 -10.04 -1.32
CA GLY A 106 -1.08 -11.47 -1.01
C GLY A 106 -0.22 -12.29 -1.97
N LEU A 107 0.90 -11.72 -2.42
CA LEU A 107 1.83 -12.29 -3.41
C LEU A 107 2.93 -13.16 -2.79
N LEU A 108 3.22 -12.97 -1.49
CA LEU A 108 4.28 -13.66 -0.79
C LEU A 108 3.88 -15.11 -0.54
N LYS A 109 4.24 -15.97 -1.50
CA LYS A 109 3.95 -17.41 -1.47
C LYS A 109 4.60 -18.06 -0.24
N PRO A 110 4.09 -19.21 0.24
CA PRO A 110 4.59 -19.82 1.46
C PRO A 110 6.11 -20.08 1.46
N LYS A 111 6.66 -20.60 0.36
CA LYS A 111 8.11 -20.84 0.24
C LYS A 111 8.92 -19.54 0.20
N ALA A 112 8.39 -18.50 -0.46
CA ALA A 112 9.01 -17.18 -0.50
C ALA A 112 9.02 -16.55 0.88
N ALA A 113 7.96 -16.71 1.68
CA ALA A 113 7.91 -16.23 3.06
C ALA A 113 8.99 -16.87 3.93
N TYR A 114 9.18 -18.19 3.80
CA TYR A 114 10.23 -18.89 4.54
C TYR A 114 11.63 -18.33 4.22
N GLU A 115 11.94 -18.19 2.92
CA GLU A 115 13.25 -17.70 2.48
C GLU A 115 13.47 -16.22 2.83
N LEU A 116 12.48 -15.37 2.51
CA LEU A 116 12.57 -13.94 2.79
C LEU A 116 12.76 -13.66 4.27
N ILE A 117 11.92 -14.23 5.13
CA ILE A 117 11.99 -13.96 6.58
C ILE A 117 13.28 -14.51 7.16
N GLY A 118 13.70 -15.72 6.78
CA GLY A 118 14.95 -16.31 7.28
C GLY A 118 16.18 -15.46 6.96
N GLU A 119 16.26 -14.96 5.72
CA GLU A 119 17.35 -14.09 5.27
C GLU A 119 17.30 -12.72 5.93
N LEU A 120 16.11 -12.13 6.09
CA LEU A 120 15.97 -10.86 6.78
C LEU A 120 16.36 -10.96 8.27
N LYS A 121 15.98 -12.05 8.96
CA LYS A 121 16.40 -12.29 10.36
C LYS A 121 17.92 -12.46 10.50
N ALA A 122 18.61 -12.90 9.45
CA ALA A 122 20.07 -12.98 9.43
C ALA A 122 20.74 -11.65 9.03
N ALA A 123 20.00 -10.75 8.37
CA ALA A 123 20.52 -9.53 7.77
C ALA A 123 20.44 -8.29 8.66
N VAL A 124 19.43 -8.21 9.54
CA VAL A 124 19.16 -7.08 10.45
C VAL A 124 18.82 -7.57 11.85
N ASP A 125 19.07 -6.74 12.86
CA ASP A 125 18.75 -7.05 14.27
C ASP A 125 17.32 -6.65 14.64
N LEU A 126 16.63 -5.90 13.77
CA LEU A 126 15.25 -5.45 13.98
C LEU A 126 14.26 -6.63 14.06
N PRO A 127 13.24 -6.55 14.94
CA PRO A 127 12.10 -7.47 14.88
C PRO A 127 11.34 -7.29 13.55
N ILE A 128 10.83 -8.39 13.01
CA ILE A 128 10.12 -8.42 11.73
C ILE A 128 8.61 -8.57 11.96
N HIS A 129 7.86 -7.66 11.35
CA HIS A 129 6.40 -7.60 11.37
C HIS A 129 5.84 -7.89 9.97
N LEU A 130 5.22 -9.05 9.79
CA LEU A 130 4.66 -9.44 8.49
C LEU A 130 3.17 -9.10 8.40
N HIS A 131 2.80 -8.45 7.30
CA HIS A 131 1.42 -8.14 6.92
C HIS A 131 1.13 -8.76 5.55
N THR A 132 0.07 -9.57 5.45
CA THR A 132 -0.42 -10.09 4.17
C THR A 132 -1.94 -10.06 4.08
N HIS A 133 -2.45 -10.03 2.87
CA HIS A 133 -3.84 -10.34 2.55
C HIS A 133 -3.98 -11.83 2.19
N ASP A 134 -5.17 -12.40 2.38
CA ASP A 134 -5.50 -13.81 2.09
C ASP A 134 -6.21 -13.98 0.74
N THR A 135 -5.99 -13.06 -0.20
CA THR A 135 -6.75 -13.01 -1.47
C THR A 135 -6.57 -14.30 -2.28
N SER A 136 -5.37 -14.90 -2.21
CA SER A 136 -5.04 -16.18 -2.85
C SER A 136 -5.60 -17.40 -2.12
N GLY A 137 -6.07 -17.24 -0.87
CA GLY A 137 -6.38 -18.33 0.04
C GLY A 137 -5.15 -19.05 0.61
N ASN A 138 -3.95 -18.47 0.46
CA ASN A 138 -2.70 -19.05 0.98
C ASN A 138 -2.12 -18.29 2.17
N GLY A 139 -2.77 -17.26 2.68
CA GLY A 139 -2.23 -16.39 3.72
C GLY A 139 -1.91 -17.12 5.03
N LEU A 140 -2.74 -18.08 5.46
CA LEU A 140 -2.42 -18.93 6.63
C LEU A 140 -1.15 -19.78 6.41
N LEU A 141 -0.95 -20.32 5.20
CA LEU A 141 0.24 -21.09 4.86
C LEU A 141 1.49 -20.19 4.82
N THR A 142 1.35 -18.98 4.27
CA THR A 142 2.38 -17.95 4.27
C THR A 142 2.80 -17.59 5.70
N TYR A 143 1.83 -17.36 6.60
CA TYR A 143 2.12 -17.11 8.01
C TYR A 143 2.75 -18.32 8.70
N LYS A 144 2.29 -19.53 8.43
CA LYS A 144 2.93 -20.73 8.99
C LYS A 144 4.41 -20.80 8.61
N GLN A 145 4.75 -20.54 7.35
CA GLN A 145 6.14 -20.55 6.88
C GLN A 145 6.96 -19.38 7.43
N ALA A 146 6.39 -18.18 7.53
CA ALA A 146 7.02 -17.06 8.23
C ALA A 146 7.26 -17.38 9.72
N ILE A 147 6.34 -18.13 10.34
CA ILE A 147 6.47 -18.61 11.72
C ILE A 147 7.63 -19.60 11.84
N ASP A 148 7.77 -20.55 10.93
CA ASP A 148 8.91 -21.47 10.94
C ASP A 148 10.25 -20.74 10.73
N ALA A 149 10.25 -19.67 9.93
CA ALA A 149 11.43 -18.86 9.63
C ALA A 149 11.78 -17.81 10.71
N GLY A 150 10.98 -17.70 11.77
CA GLY A 150 11.32 -16.84 12.92
C GLY A 150 10.76 -15.41 12.88
N VAL A 151 9.69 -15.14 12.12
CA VAL A 151 8.98 -13.84 12.18
C VAL A 151 8.53 -13.51 13.61
N ASP A 152 8.56 -12.23 13.99
CA ASP A 152 8.27 -11.80 15.36
C ASP A 152 6.79 -11.43 15.56
N ILE A 153 6.19 -10.76 14.58
CA ILE A 153 4.80 -10.25 14.63
C ILE A 153 4.11 -10.54 13.29
N ILE A 154 2.81 -10.86 13.33
CA ILE A 154 1.97 -11.05 12.15
C ILE A 154 0.63 -10.32 12.33
N ASP A 155 0.12 -9.72 11.25
CA ASP A 155 -1.20 -9.09 11.24
C ASP A 155 -2.31 -10.11 10.98
N THR A 156 -3.24 -10.28 11.90
CA THR A 156 -4.38 -11.19 11.74
C THR A 156 -5.71 -10.47 11.92
N ALA A 157 -6.78 -11.02 11.34
CA ALA A 157 -8.15 -10.58 11.60
C ALA A 157 -8.94 -11.65 12.37
N VAL A 158 -9.97 -11.24 13.10
CA VAL A 158 -10.94 -12.15 13.70
C VAL A 158 -11.69 -12.92 12.61
N ALA A 159 -12.03 -14.19 12.84
CA ALA A 159 -12.54 -15.09 11.80
C ALA A 159 -13.66 -14.49 10.92
N SER A 160 -14.68 -13.89 11.53
CA SER A 160 -15.82 -13.28 10.82
C SER A 160 -15.49 -12.05 9.95
N MET A 161 -14.30 -11.46 10.14
CA MET A 161 -13.78 -10.32 9.36
C MET A 161 -12.49 -10.66 8.62
N SER A 162 -12.17 -11.96 8.48
CA SER A 162 -10.93 -12.47 7.87
C SER A 162 -11.16 -13.13 6.52
N GLY A 163 -10.06 -13.48 5.85
CA GLY A 163 -10.06 -14.23 4.59
C GLY A 163 -10.32 -13.36 3.36
N LEU A 164 -10.14 -13.96 2.18
CA LEU A 164 -10.24 -13.26 0.89
C LEU A 164 -9.36 -12.00 0.91
N THR A 165 -9.87 -10.83 0.54
CA THR A 165 -9.09 -9.59 0.52
C THR A 165 -8.82 -8.99 1.90
N SER A 166 -9.21 -9.66 2.99
CA SER A 166 -8.80 -9.33 4.36
C SER A 166 -7.54 -10.11 4.76
N GLN A 167 -7.12 -9.98 6.00
CA GLN A 167 -6.01 -10.70 6.60
C GLN A 167 -6.40 -12.16 6.88
N PRO A 168 -5.42 -13.07 7.04
CA PRO A 168 -5.66 -14.43 7.50
C PRO A 168 -6.33 -14.49 8.89
N SER A 169 -7.16 -15.51 9.09
CA SER A 169 -7.91 -15.74 10.35
C SER A 169 -6.99 -16.06 11.53
N ALA A 170 -7.01 -15.20 12.55
CA ALA A 170 -6.33 -15.44 13.82
C ALA A 170 -6.82 -16.71 14.51
N ASN A 171 -8.14 -16.91 14.56
CA ASN A 171 -8.79 -18.06 15.18
C ASN A 171 -8.32 -19.38 14.53
N SER A 172 -8.29 -19.40 13.19
CA SER A 172 -7.85 -20.58 12.45
C SER A 172 -6.35 -20.82 12.61
N LEU A 173 -5.55 -19.75 12.58
CA LEU A 173 -4.09 -19.85 12.78
C LEU A 173 -3.74 -20.41 14.17
N TYR A 174 -4.48 -20.01 15.21
CA TYR A 174 -4.29 -20.51 16.57
C TYR A 174 -4.29 -22.05 16.62
N TYR A 175 -5.32 -22.67 16.03
CA TYR A 175 -5.41 -24.13 15.96
C TYR A 175 -4.44 -24.75 14.95
N ALA A 176 -4.15 -24.07 13.83
CA ALA A 176 -3.22 -24.56 12.82
C ALA A 176 -1.79 -24.76 13.37
N LEU A 177 -1.42 -24.03 14.42
CA LEU A 177 -0.11 -24.15 15.08
C LEU A 177 -0.04 -25.25 16.14
N ASN A 178 -1.13 -25.96 16.43
CA ASN A 178 -1.13 -27.06 17.40
C ASN A 178 -0.18 -28.19 16.93
N GLY A 179 0.76 -28.57 17.79
CA GLY A 179 1.80 -29.56 17.46
C GLY A 179 3.07 -28.97 16.84
N PHE A 180 3.13 -27.66 16.59
CA PHE A 180 4.34 -26.97 16.14
C PHE A 180 5.08 -26.26 17.29
N PRO A 181 6.38 -25.90 17.13
CA PRO A 181 7.19 -25.35 18.23
C PRO A 181 6.74 -23.97 18.73
N ARG A 182 6.24 -23.11 17.83
CA ARG A 182 5.81 -21.74 18.17
C ARG A 182 4.29 -21.64 18.20
N HIS A 183 3.78 -20.92 19.19
CA HIS A 183 2.36 -20.81 19.48
C HIS A 183 1.91 -19.35 19.35
N LEU A 184 0.69 -19.13 18.87
CA LEU A 184 0.10 -17.79 18.80
C LEU A 184 -0.23 -17.30 20.23
N ARG A 185 0.21 -16.09 20.57
CA ARG A 185 -0.05 -15.49 21.88
C ARG A 185 -1.35 -14.69 21.84
N THR A 186 -2.47 -15.35 22.12
CA THR A 186 -3.79 -14.73 22.25
C THR A 186 -4.71 -15.63 23.08
N ASP A 187 -5.86 -15.11 23.48
CA ASP A 187 -6.93 -15.89 24.10
C ASP A 187 -7.93 -16.34 23.03
N ILE A 188 -7.98 -17.65 22.78
CA ILE A 188 -8.87 -18.22 21.76
C ILE A 188 -10.35 -18.05 22.13
N GLU A 189 -10.72 -18.13 23.42
CA GLU A 189 -12.13 -17.99 23.83
C GLU A 189 -12.62 -16.56 23.62
N GLY A 190 -11.83 -15.57 24.02
CA GLY A 190 -12.08 -14.16 23.71
C GLY A 190 -12.13 -13.88 22.20
N MET A 191 -11.29 -14.53 21.40
CA MET A 191 -11.30 -14.40 19.94
C MET A 191 -12.57 -14.97 19.30
N GLU A 192 -13.13 -16.07 19.82
CA GLU A 192 -14.43 -16.57 19.36
C GLU A 192 -15.57 -15.60 19.75
N SER A 193 -15.53 -15.04 20.97
CA SER A 193 -16.48 -14.03 21.42
C SER A 193 -16.47 -12.78 20.51
N LEU A 194 -15.28 -12.27 20.19
CA LEU A 194 -15.11 -11.17 19.23
C LEU A 194 -15.63 -11.55 17.84
N SER A 195 -15.39 -12.79 17.40
CA SER A 195 -15.86 -13.29 16.10
C SER A 195 -17.38 -13.28 16.02
N HIS A 196 -18.07 -13.75 17.07
CA HIS A 196 -19.52 -13.73 17.15
C HIS A 196 -20.09 -12.31 17.12
N TYR A 197 -19.49 -11.39 17.89
CA TYR A 197 -19.86 -9.98 17.87
C TYR A 197 -19.74 -9.37 16.47
N TRP A 198 -18.57 -9.49 15.86
CA TRP A 198 -18.31 -8.94 14.53
C TRP A 198 -19.13 -9.61 13.44
N SER A 199 -19.48 -10.88 13.59
CA SER A 199 -20.39 -11.56 12.68
C SER A 199 -21.78 -10.91 12.66
N THR A 200 -22.27 -10.44 13.81
CA THR A 200 -23.55 -9.70 13.85
C THR A 200 -23.39 -8.30 13.30
N VAL A 201 -22.36 -7.56 13.72
CA VAL A 201 -22.09 -6.19 13.23
C VAL A 201 -21.94 -6.15 11.71
N ARG A 202 -21.25 -7.13 11.13
CA ARG A 202 -21.06 -7.24 9.68
C ARG A 202 -22.37 -7.22 8.89
N THR A 203 -23.45 -7.78 9.44
CA THR A 203 -24.77 -7.76 8.78
C THR A 203 -25.33 -6.36 8.58
N TYR A 204 -24.95 -5.39 9.42
CA TYR A 204 -25.35 -3.99 9.26
C TYR A 204 -24.71 -3.32 8.03
N TYR A 205 -23.69 -3.95 7.46
CA TYR A 205 -22.91 -3.46 6.32
C TYR A 205 -23.11 -4.33 5.07
N SER A 206 -24.21 -5.10 4.98
CA SER A 206 -24.48 -5.99 3.83
C SER A 206 -24.42 -5.27 2.48
N ASP A 207 -24.84 -4.00 2.44
CA ASP A 207 -24.85 -3.18 1.21
C ASP A 207 -23.44 -2.79 0.73
N PHE A 208 -22.41 -3.01 1.56
CA PHE A 208 -21.01 -2.69 1.28
C PHE A 208 -20.14 -3.95 1.16
N GLU A 209 -20.75 -5.14 1.09
CA GLU A 209 -20.00 -6.38 0.89
C GLU A 209 -19.28 -6.37 -0.45
N SER A 210 -18.09 -6.98 -0.46
CA SER A 210 -17.30 -7.14 -1.68
C SER A 210 -17.94 -8.18 -2.60
N ASP A 211 -17.85 -7.96 -3.92
CA ASP A 211 -18.22 -8.96 -4.94
C ASP A 211 -17.32 -10.22 -4.91
N ILE A 212 -16.18 -10.15 -4.20
CA ILE A 212 -15.23 -11.25 -4.09
C ILE A 212 -15.78 -12.32 -3.14
N LYS A 213 -15.99 -13.51 -3.68
CA LYS A 213 -16.62 -14.66 -2.99
C LYS A 213 -15.72 -15.89 -2.85
N SER A 214 -14.56 -15.88 -3.49
CA SER A 214 -13.65 -17.02 -3.58
C SER A 214 -12.20 -16.55 -3.64
N PRO A 215 -11.24 -17.40 -3.21
CA PRO A 215 -9.82 -17.16 -3.48
C PRO A 215 -9.56 -16.89 -4.95
N ASN A 216 -8.62 -16.00 -5.25
CA ASN A 216 -8.22 -15.64 -6.60
C ASN A 216 -6.70 -15.76 -6.76
N THR A 217 -6.25 -16.64 -7.66
CA THR A 217 -4.82 -16.85 -7.95
C THR A 217 -4.30 -16.03 -9.11
N GLU A 218 -5.17 -15.32 -9.85
CA GLU A 218 -4.74 -14.42 -10.91
C GLU A 218 -3.95 -13.23 -10.35
N ILE A 219 -4.10 -12.93 -9.06
CA ILE A 219 -3.30 -11.94 -8.34
C ILE A 219 -1.79 -12.18 -8.49
N TYR A 220 -1.35 -13.44 -8.63
CA TYR A 220 0.07 -13.76 -8.85
C TYR A 220 0.58 -13.34 -10.23
N GLN A 221 -0.31 -12.91 -11.13
CA GLN A 221 0.02 -12.40 -12.46
C GLN A 221 -0.18 -10.88 -12.55
N HIS A 222 -1.35 -10.38 -12.16
CA HIS A 222 -1.68 -8.96 -12.31
C HIS A 222 -1.31 -8.11 -11.09
N GLU A 223 -1.14 -8.71 -9.91
CA GLU A 223 -0.63 -8.04 -8.71
C GLU A 223 -1.45 -6.81 -8.28
N MET A 224 -2.77 -6.85 -8.46
CA MET A 224 -3.65 -5.80 -7.95
C MET A 224 -3.73 -5.95 -6.42
N PRO A 225 -3.47 -4.89 -5.64
CA PRO A 225 -3.62 -4.92 -4.18
C PRO A 225 -5.07 -5.16 -3.78
N GLY A 226 -5.28 -5.76 -2.60
CA GLY A 226 -6.54 -6.42 -2.20
C GLY A 226 -7.83 -5.68 -2.61
N GLY A 227 -8.11 -4.52 -2.03
CA GLY A 227 -9.34 -3.76 -2.32
C GLY A 227 -9.43 -3.12 -3.70
N GLN A 228 -8.33 -3.08 -4.47
CA GLN A 228 -8.34 -2.45 -5.79
C GLN A 228 -8.99 -3.33 -6.84
N TYR A 229 -8.88 -4.66 -6.75
CA TYR A 229 -9.44 -5.56 -7.77
C TYR A 229 -10.96 -5.36 -7.93
N SER A 230 -11.70 -5.31 -6.82
CA SER A 230 -13.15 -5.06 -6.83
C SER A 230 -13.48 -3.66 -7.33
N ASN A 231 -12.74 -2.65 -6.86
CA ASN A 231 -12.96 -1.25 -7.26
C ASN A 231 -12.71 -1.04 -8.76
N LEU A 232 -11.64 -1.64 -9.30
CA LEU A 232 -11.28 -1.53 -10.71
C LEU A 232 -12.29 -2.30 -11.58
N SER A 233 -12.82 -3.43 -11.10
CA SER A 233 -13.91 -4.15 -11.79
C SER A 233 -15.18 -3.31 -11.87
N GLN A 234 -15.55 -2.63 -10.78
CA GLN A 234 -16.69 -1.70 -10.79
C GLN A 234 -16.45 -0.51 -11.74
N GLN A 235 -15.25 0.08 -11.74
CA GLN A 235 -14.89 1.15 -12.67
C GLN A 235 -14.93 0.70 -14.14
N ALA A 236 -14.42 -0.50 -14.43
CA ALA A 236 -14.49 -1.09 -15.78
C ALA A 236 -15.95 -1.23 -16.23
N LYS A 237 -16.85 -1.72 -15.37
CA LYS A 237 -18.29 -1.79 -15.66
C LYS A 237 -18.87 -0.40 -15.97
N SER A 238 -18.53 0.62 -15.17
CA SER A 238 -18.99 2.01 -15.39
C SER A 238 -18.53 2.61 -16.73
N LEU A 239 -17.39 2.16 -17.26
CA LEU A 239 -16.85 2.57 -18.56
C LEU A 239 -17.32 1.69 -19.73
N GLY A 240 -18.22 0.73 -19.50
CA GLY A 240 -18.69 -0.20 -20.53
C GLY A 240 -17.70 -1.34 -20.85
N LEU A 241 -16.67 -1.53 -20.03
CA LEU A 241 -15.63 -2.56 -20.18
C LEU A 241 -15.90 -3.81 -19.33
N GLY A 242 -17.11 -3.97 -18.77
CA GLY A 242 -17.45 -5.07 -17.86
C GLY A 242 -17.18 -6.47 -18.46
N GLU A 243 -17.58 -6.69 -19.72
CA GLU A 243 -17.35 -7.94 -20.44
C GLU A 243 -15.90 -8.11 -20.94
N ARG A 244 -15.09 -7.05 -20.89
CA ARG A 244 -13.66 -7.02 -21.29
C ARG A 244 -12.72 -6.98 -20.08
N PHE A 245 -13.20 -7.36 -18.89
CA PHE A 245 -12.38 -7.22 -17.67
C PHE A 245 -11.12 -8.11 -17.68
N ASP A 246 -11.13 -9.21 -18.44
CA ASP A 246 -9.93 -10.01 -18.66
C ASP A 246 -8.83 -9.24 -19.40
N GLU A 247 -9.19 -8.41 -20.39
CA GLU A 247 -8.26 -7.51 -21.07
C GLU A 247 -7.73 -6.43 -20.12
N VAL A 248 -8.56 -5.94 -19.20
CA VAL A 248 -8.13 -4.96 -18.18
C VAL A 248 -7.11 -5.57 -17.22
N LYS A 249 -7.29 -6.83 -16.80
CA LYS A 249 -6.33 -7.53 -15.94
C LYS A 249 -4.99 -7.76 -16.64
N ASP A 250 -5.01 -8.16 -17.92
CA ASP A 250 -3.80 -8.29 -18.72
C ASP A 250 -3.11 -6.92 -18.91
N MET A 251 -3.87 -5.90 -19.29
CA MET A 251 -3.36 -4.54 -19.47
C MET A 251 -2.75 -3.99 -18.18
N TYR A 252 -3.34 -4.27 -17.02
CA TYR A 252 -2.78 -3.85 -15.72
C TYR A 252 -1.38 -4.45 -15.49
N ARG A 253 -1.18 -5.72 -15.85
CA ARG A 253 0.15 -6.35 -15.82
C ARG A 253 1.11 -5.71 -16.82
N ARG A 254 0.66 -5.44 -18.05
CA ARG A 254 1.50 -4.83 -19.09
C ARG A 254 1.90 -3.39 -18.75
N VAL A 255 0.97 -2.58 -18.25
CA VAL A 255 1.23 -1.22 -17.75
C VAL A 255 2.26 -1.23 -16.62
N ASN A 256 2.23 -2.21 -15.71
CA ASN A 256 3.26 -2.32 -14.67
C ASN A 256 4.67 -2.39 -15.28
N PHE A 257 4.87 -3.22 -16.30
CA PHE A 257 6.17 -3.33 -16.98
C PHE A 257 6.48 -2.10 -17.83
N LEU A 258 5.48 -1.50 -18.49
CA LEU A 258 5.61 -0.23 -19.22
C LEU A 258 6.11 0.90 -18.30
N PHE A 259 5.72 0.87 -17.02
CA PHE A 259 6.16 1.84 -16.00
C PHE A 259 7.46 1.42 -15.29
N GLY A 260 8.14 0.38 -15.76
CA GLY A 260 9.44 -0.03 -15.23
C GLY A 260 9.38 -1.04 -14.07
N ASP A 261 8.28 -1.79 -13.95
CA ASP A 261 8.02 -2.75 -12.87
C ASP A 261 8.00 -2.07 -11.50
N ILE A 262 6.82 -1.58 -11.07
CA ILE A 262 6.70 -0.76 -9.86
C ILE A 262 5.98 -1.50 -8.71
N VAL A 263 6.25 -1.04 -7.49
CA VAL A 263 5.40 -1.35 -6.34
C VAL A 263 4.02 -0.72 -6.55
N LYS A 264 2.98 -1.50 -6.31
CA LYS A 264 1.58 -1.12 -6.56
C LYS A 264 0.77 -1.12 -5.27
N VAL A 265 0.78 0.01 -4.57
CA VAL A 265 -0.06 0.28 -3.40
C VAL A 265 -0.61 1.71 -3.52
N THR A 266 -1.58 2.12 -2.72
CA THR A 266 -2.09 3.49 -2.80
C THR A 266 -0.96 4.52 -2.56
N PRO A 267 -0.77 5.53 -3.44
CA PRO A 267 -1.54 5.83 -4.65
C PRO A 267 -1.03 5.21 -5.97
N SER A 268 0.20 4.68 -6.05
CA SER A 268 0.80 4.14 -7.29
C SER A 268 -0.08 3.09 -8.00
N SER A 269 -0.79 2.25 -7.25
CA SER A 269 -1.67 1.24 -7.83
C SER A 269 -2.85 1.86 -8.60
N LYS A 270 -3.38 2.99 -8.13
CA LYS A 270 -4.44 3.74 -8.83
C LYS A 270 -3.95 4.21 -10.19
N VAL A 271 -2.71 4.67 -10.29
CA VAL A 271 -2.09 5.12 -11.55
C VAL A 271 -2.07 3.99 -12.58
N VAL A 272 -1.63 2.81 -12.17
CA VAL A 272 -1.63 1.61 -13.05
C VAL A 272 -3.05 1.23 -13.46
N GLY A 273 -4.01 1.32 -12.53
CA GLY A 273 -5.43 1.06 -12.79
C GLY A 273 -6.05 2.01 -13.81
N ASP A 274 -5.86 3.32 -13.62
CA ASP A 274 -6.37 4.36 -14.52
C ASP A 274 -5.77 4.18 -15.92
N MET A 275 -4.46 3.91 -16.00
CA MET A 275 -3.79 3.68 -17.29
C MET A 275 -4.25 2.39 -17.97
N ALA A 276 -4.49 1.32 -17.22
CA ALA A 276 -4.99 0.07 -17.79
C ALA A 276 -6.40 0.24 -18.39
N LEU A 277 -7.30 0.90 -17.67
CA LEU A 277 -8.62 1.26 -18.18
C LEU A 277 -8.52 2.14 -19.42
N TYR A 278 -7.68 3.17 -19.36
CA TYR A 278 -7.45 4.10 -20.47
C TYR A 278 -6.96 3.39 -21.73
N MET A 279 -5.98 2.49 -21.60
CA MET A 279 -5.43 1.77 -22.75
C MET A 279 -6.44 0.79 -23.34
N VAL A 280 -7.21 0.06 -22.53
CA VAL A 280 -8.28 -0.83 -23.06
C VAL A 280 -9.40 -0.03 -23.71
N GLN A 281 -9.79 1.10 -23.13
CA GLN A 281 -10.85 1.95 -23.67
C GLN A 281 -10.50 2.57 -25.03
N ASN A 282 -9.22 2.86 -25.27
CA ASN A 282 -8.72 3.49 -26.48
C ASN A 282 -7.98 2.53 -27.41
N ASP A 283 -8.08 1.21 -27.16
CA ASP A 283 -7.42 0.13 -27.90
C ASP A 283 -5.92 0.39 -28.15
N LEU A 284 -5.21 0.83 -27.09
CA LEU A 284 -3.79 1.14 -27.10
C LEU A 284 -2.93 -0.05 -26.68
N ASP A 285 -1.69 -0.04 -27.16
CA ASP A 285 -0.58 -0.90 -26.77
C ASP A 285 0.66 -0.08 -26.35
N GLU A 286 1.74 -0.77 -25.97
CA GLU A 286 2.98 -0.17 -25.49
C GLU A 286 3.69 0.68 -26.55
N GLN A 287 3.40 0.46 -27.84
CA GLN A 287 4.04 1.17 -28.95
C GLN A 287 3.24 2.41 -29.36
N SER A 288 1.92 2.25 -29.49
CA SER A 288 0.95 3.29 -29.84
C SER A 288 0.85 4.34 -28.73
N VAL A 289 0.92 3.95 -27.46
CA VAL A 289 0.91 4.92 -26.34
C VAL A 289 2.05 5.94 -26.44
N ILE A 290 3.21 5.53 -27.00
CA ILE A 290 4.35 6.41 -27.25
C ILE A 290 4.20 7.14 -28.59
N THR A 291 3.91 6.40 -29.66
CA THR A 291 3.85 6.94 -31.04
C THR A 291 2.77 8.00 -31.19
N ASP A 292 1.62 7.75 -30.59
CA ASP A 292 0.44 8.61 -30.63
C ASP A 292 0.30 9.49 -29.37
N GLY A 293 1.24 9.42 -28.42
CA GLY A 293 1.12 10.06 -27.10
C GLY A 293 0.87 11.56 -27.13
N TYR A 294 1.37 12.29 -28.14
CA TYR A 294 1.16 13.73 -28.25
C TYR A 294 -0.31 14.13 -28.49
N LYS A 295 -1.12 13.27 -29.11
CA LYS A 295 -2.56 13.50 -29.32
C LYS A 295 -3.45 12.85 -28.25
N LEU A 296 -2.88 12.02 -27.38
CA LEU A 296 -3.59 11.35 -26.29
C LEU A 296 -3.72 12.27 -25.07
N ASP A 297 -4.87 12.23 -24.43
CA ASP A 297 -5.10 12.91 -23.15
C ASP A 297 -4.99 11.90 -22.00
N PHE A 298 -3.80 11.79 -21.42
CA PHE A 298 -3.50 10.80 -20.40
C PHE A 298 -4.26 11.10 -19.10
N PRO A 299 -4.61 10.06 -18.30
CA PRO A 299 -5.21 10.27 -17.00
C PRO A 299 -4.34 11.17 -16.10
N GLU A 300 -4.96 12.12 -15.40
CA GLU A 300 -4.27 13.08 -14.50
C GLU A 300 -3.36 12.38 -13.47
N SER A 301 -3.75 11.21 -12.98
CA SER A 301 -2.93 10.42 -12.05
C SER A 301 -1.62 9.93 -12.69
N VAL A 302 -1.64 9.61 -13.98
CA VAL A 302 -0.48 9.19 -14.76
C VAL A 302 0.42 10.38 -15.03
N VAL A 303 -0.15 11.52 -15.42
CA VAL A 303 0.63 12.77 -15.58
C VAL A 303 1.31 13.16 -14.27
N SER A 304 0.58 13.15 -13.15
CA SER A 304 1.10 13.41 -11.81
C SER A 304 2.23 12.44 -11.42
N PHE A 305 2.06 11.13 -11.66
CA PHE A 305 3.09 10.13 -11.43
C PHE A 305 4.36 10.41 -12.24
N PHE A 306 4.24 10.63 -13.55
CA PHE A 306 5.39 10.91 -14.42
C PHE A 306 6.01 12.28 -14.18
N LYS A 307 5.30 13.21 -13.53
CA LYS A 307 5.88 14.46 -13.02
C LYS A 307 6.71 14.24 -11.74
N GLY A 308 6.69 13.03 -11.17
CA GLY A 308 7.39 12.70 -9.93
C GLY A 308 6.62 13.09 -8.67
N GLU A 309 5.34 13.48 -8.77
CA GLU A 309 4.55 13.90 -7.61
C GLU A 309 4.27 12.74 -6.63
N ILE A 310 4.30 11.48 -7.06
CA ILE A 310 4.14 10.35 -6.10
C ILE A 310 5.47 9.98 -5.44
N GLY A 311 6.59 10.32 -6.07
CA GLY A 311 7.93 9.89 -5.70
C GLY A 311 8.69 9.34 -6.90
N GLN A 312 9.88 8.80 -6.66
CA GLN A 312 10.73 8.19 -7.70
C GLN A 312 10.57 6.66 -7.68
N PRO A 313 10.22 6.02 -8.81
CA PRO A 313 10.17 4.56 -8.89
C PRO A 313 11.59 3.98 -8.86
N VAL A 314 11.73 2.74 -8.41
CA VAL A 314 13.01 2.03 -8.24
C VAL A 314 13.90 2.11 -9.49
N ASN A 315 13.32 2.02 -10.68
CA ASN A 315 14.02 2.01 -11.96
C ASN A 315 14.08 3.37 -12.68
N GLY A 316 13.55 4.43 -12.04
CA GLY A 316 13.32 5.71 -12.69
C GLY A 316 12.23 5.63 -13.78
N PHE A 317 12.04 6.74 -14.50
CA PHE A 317 11.04 6.83 -15.56
C PHE A 317 11.65 6.55 -16.94
N ASN A 318 10.91 5.84 -17.80
CA ASN A 318 11.23 5.80 -19.23
C ASN A 318 11.10 7.21 -19.81
N LYS A 319 12.19 7.75 -20.38
CA LYS A 319 12.27 9.17 -20.80
C LYS A 319 11.34 9.50 -21.96
N ASP A 320 11.18 8.60 -22.92
CA ASP A 320 10.31 8.83 -24.09
C ASP A 320 8.85 8.80 -23.68
N LEU A 321 8.47 7.82 -22.85
CA LEU A 321 7.12 7.74 -22.28
C LEU A 321 6.81 8.96 -21.39
N GLN A 322 7.75 9.37 -20.55
CA GLN A 322 7.62 10.57 -19.71
C GLN A 322 7.44 11.83 -20.58
N ALA A 323 8.21 11.97 -21.66
CA ALA A 323 8.13 13.13 -22.54
C ALA A 323 6.77 13.26 -23.22
N VAL A 324 6.21 12.16 -23.74
CA VAL A 324 4.88 12.20 -24.40
C VAL A 324 3.74 12.44 -23.41
N ILE A 325 3.87 11.96 -22.17
CA ILE A 325 2.87 12.18 -21.11
C ILE A 325 2.92 13.63 -20.62
N LEU A 326 4.11 14.18 -20.38
CA LEU A 326 4.27 15.52 -19.79
C LEU A 326 4.08 16.66 -20.78
N LYS A 327 4.26 16.41 -22.09
CA LYS A 327 4.07 17.43 -23.15
C LYS A 327 4.80 18.75 -22.88
N GLY A 328 6.03 18.65 -22.36
CA GLY A 328 6.89 19.79 -22.04
C GLY A 328 6.76 20.35 -20.62
N GLN A 329 5.88 19.79 -19.77
CA GLN A 329 5.89 20.09 -18.33
C GLN A 329 7.18 19.58 -17.66
N GLU A 330 7.69 20.32 -16.68
CA GLU A 330 8.87 19.92 -15.91
C GLU A 330 8.53 18.81 -14.89
N ALA A 331 9.43 17.83 -14.77
CA ALA A 331 9.34 16.78 -13.77
C ALA A 331 10.18 17.14 -12.53
N LEU A 332 9.69 16.74 -11.36
CA LEU A 332 10.39 16.90 -10.09
C LEU A 332 11.60 15.96 -10.03
N THR A 333 12.73 16.48 -9.55
CA THR A 333 13.99 15.73 -9.41
C THR A 333 14.29 15.33 -7.96
N ALA A 334 13.64 15.98 -7.00
CA ALA A 334 13.74 15.69 -5.57
C ALA A 334 12.38 15.25 -4.99
N ARG A 335 12.34 15.03 -3.67
CA ARG A 335 11.11 14.61 -2.98
C ARG A 335 10.02 15.68 -3.14
N PRO A 336 8.77 15.32 -3.48
CA PRO A 336 7.69 16.28 -3.72
C PRO A 336 7.45 17.29 -2.59
N GLY A 337 7.60 16.85 -1.33
CA GLY A 337 7.42 17.70 -0.16
C GLY A 337 8.41 18.87 -0.05
N GLU A 338 9.60 18.75 -0.65
CA GLU A 338 10.65 19.79 -0.59
C GLU A 338 10.31 21.02 -1.45
N TYR A 339 9.43 20.86 -2.44
CA TYR A 339 8.97 21.95 -3.29
C TYR A 339 7.73 22.66 -2.75
N LEU A 340 7.15 22.18 -1.66
CA LEU A 340 5.93 22.73 -1.09
C LEU A 340 6.28 23.69 0.06
N GLU A 341 5.77 24.91 -0.03
CA GLU A 341 5.90 25.88 1.05
C GLU A 341 5.22 25.35 2.33
N PRO A 342 5.84 25.52 3.52
CA PRO A 342 5.23 25.16 4.78
C PRO A 342 3.85 25.80 4.97
N VAL A 343 2.90 25.03 5.50
CA VAL A 343 1.56 25.57 5.82
C VAL A 343 1.65 26.54 7.00
N ASP A 344 1.11 27.75 6.83
CA ASP A 344 0.88 28.70 7.93
C ASP A 344 -0.33 28.25 8.76
N PHE A 345 -0.06 27.50 9.84
CA PHE A 345 -1.11 26.95 10.69
C PHE A 345 -1.90 27.99 11.47
N GLU A 346 -1.35 29.19 11.71
CA GLU A 346 -2.10 30.24 12.40
C GLU A 346 -3.14 30.85 11.47
N LYS A 347 -2.81 31.11 10.20
CA LYS A 347 -3.82 31.50 9.20
C LYS A 347 -4.90 30.45 8.98
N VAL A 348 -4.52 29.17 8.95
CA VAL A 348 -5.51 28.08 8.85
C VAL A 348 -6.41 28.05 10.09
N ARG A 349 -5.85 28.28 11.28
CA ARG A 349 -6.64 28.39 12.52
C ARG A 349 -7.63 29.56 12.45
N GLU A 350 -7.16 30.75 12.10
CA GLU A 350 -7.98 31.96 11.99
C GLU A 350 -9.15 31.76 11.02
N LEU A 351 -8.90 31.20 9.83
CA LEU A 351 -9.94 30.92 8.84
C LEU A 351 -11.01 29.97 9.38
N LEU A 352 -10.59 28.84 9.98
CA LEU A 352 -11.54 27.84 10.49
C LEU A 352 -12.34 28.35 11.69
N GLU A 353 -11.75 29.18 12.54
CA GLU A 353 -12.44 29.83 13.66
C GLU A 353 -13.47 30.85 13.15
N GLU A 354 -13.12 31.67 12.16
CA GLU A 354 -14.03 32.63 11.53
C GLU A 354 -15.23 31.92 10.88
N GLU A 355 -15.01 30.86 10.11
CA GLU A 355 -16.08 30.10 9.45
C GLU A 355 -17.07 29.49 10.46
N GLN A 356 -16.56 28.92 11.55
CA GLN A 356 -17.39 28.35 12.61
C GLN A 356 -18.19 29.43 13.35
N GLN A 357 -17.57 30.57 13.66
CA GLN A 357 -18.23 31.70 14.33
C GLN A 357 -19.25 32.39 13.41
N GLY A 358 -18.94 32.56 12.12
CA GLY A 358 -19.83 33.14 11.11
C GLY A 358 -21.07 32.28 10.87
N SER A 359 -20.95 30.95 10.94
CA SER A 359 -22.08 30.03 10.83
C SER A 359 -23.07 30.12 12.01
N CYS A 360 -22.63 30.56 13.19
CA CYS A 360 -23.48 30.74 14.36
C CYS A 360 -24.40 31.99 14.28
N TYR A 361 -24.10 32.95 13.42
CA TYR A 361 -24.92 34.16 13.24
C TYR A 361 -25.94 34.06 12.09
N GLY A 362 -25.84 33.04 11.22
CA GLY A 362 -26.77 32.80 10.09
C GLY A 362 -28.01 31.95 10.40
N ALA A 363 -28.10 31.35 11.58
CA ALA A 363 -29.23 30.49 11.99
C ALA A 363 -30.25 31.20 12.93
N ARG A 364 -30.26 32.53 12.92
CA ARG A 364 -31.38 33.33 13.44
C ARG A 364 -31.97 34.08 12.26
N TYR A 365 -33.31 34.02 12.12
CA TYR A 365 -34.15 34.52 11.04
C TYR A 365 -34.30 33.55 9.85
N TYR A 366 -35.30 32.66 9.93
CA TYR A 366 -36.63 32.90 9.37
C TYR A 366 -37.69 32.12 10.16
#